data_AF-A0A535HJ42-F1
#
_entry.id   AF-A0A535HJ42-F1
#
_cell.length_a   1.000
_cell.length_b   1.000
_cell.length_c   1.000
_cell.angle_alpha   90.00
_cell.angle_beta   90.00
_cell.angle_gamma   90.00
#
_symmetry.space_group_name_H-M   'P 1'
#
loop_
_entity.id
_entity.type
_entity.pdbx_description
1 polymer ?
#
loop_
_entity_poly.entity_id
_entity_poly.type
_entity_poly.pdbx_seq_one_letter_code
_entity_poly.pdbx_strand_id
1 'polypeptide(L)'
;MDDAAIETLLRWHARVESPHSEIHLHHFGGAMARVAEGETAFAHRSAPYLLNVLARWSDPVHSQTNIDWARNLYRSMTPFGTGAAYVNFLGEEGDDRVRAAYGKDTYERLVQLKSTYDPSNLFRINQNIPPDASSGRDDVGAQSGR
;
A
#
# COMPACT_ATOMS: atom_id res chain seq x y z
N MET A 1 14.70 -10.87 8.03
CA MET A 1 15.83 -10.04 7.59
C MET A 1 17.07 -10.90 7.70
N ASP A 2 17.69 -11.22 6.57
CA ASP A 2 18.94 -11.99 6.52
C ASP A 2 20.08 -11.08 6.03
N ASP A 3 21.31 -11.62 6.03
CA ASP A 3 22.49 -10.86 5.62
C ASP A 3 22.41 -10.41 4.15
N ALA A 4 21.82 -11.23 3.28
CA ALA A 4 21.66 -10.89 1.87
C ALA A 4 20.73 -9.68 1.66
N ALA A 5 19.66 -9.58 2.44
CA ALA A 5 18.77 -8.43 2.46
C ALA A 5 19.49 -7.18 3.00
N ILE A 6 20.23 -7.31 4.10
CA ILE A 6 21.01 -6.22 4.70
C ILE A 6 22.04 -5.69 3.71
N GLU A 7 22.83 -6.57 3.09
CA GLU A 7 23.83 -6.20 2.08
C GLU A 7 23.19 -5.54 0.85
N THR A 8 21.99 -5.96 0.48
CA THR A 8 21.25 -5.29 -0.60
C THR A 8 20.87 -3.86 -0.23
N LEU A 9 20.37 -3.63 1.00
CA LEU A 9 20.07 -2.29 1.49
C LEU A 9 21.32 -1.41 1.55
N LEU A 10 22.44 -1.93 2.08
CA LEU A 10 23.71 -1.19 2.17
C LEU A 10 24.24 -0.80 0.79
N ARG A 11 24.23 -1.73 -0.17
CA ARG A 11 24.67 -1.45 -1.55
C ARG A 11 23.83 -0.36 -2.23
N TRP A 12 22.52 -0.35 -2.00
CA TRP A 12 21.65 0.68 -2.56
C TRP A 12 21.77 2.02 -1.82
N HIS A 13 21.96 1.99 -0.50
CA HIS A 13 22.23 3.20 0.29
C HIS A 13 23.50 3.91 -0.21
N ALA A 14 24.58 3.17 -0.48
CA ALA A 14 25.83 3.72 -1.00
C ALA A 14 25.73 4.39 -2.38
N ARG A 15 24.63 4.17 -3.11
CA ARG A 15 24.36 4.74 -4.44
C ARG A 15 23.38 5.90 -4.43
N VAL A 16 22.91 6.30 -3.24
CA VAL A 16 21.96 7.40 -3.13
C VAL A 16 22.64 8.72 -3.52
N GLU A 17 22.04 9.47 -4.43
CA GLU A 17 22.60 10.77 -4.86
C GLU A 17 22.08 11.92 -3.99
N SER A 18 20.79 11.89 -3.64
CA SER A 18 20.22 12.93 -2.80
C SER A 18 20.55 12.70 -1.32
N PRO A 19 21.11 13.70 -0.62
CA PRO A 19 21.34 13.61 0.82
C PRO A 19 20.04 13.64 1.64
N HIS A 20 18.90 13.90 0.99
CA HIS A 20 17.59 13.90 1.62
C HIS A 20 16.88 12.55 1.49
N SER A 21 17.39 11.60 0.70
CA SER A 21 16.74 10.30 0.53
C SER A 21 17.07 9.37 1.71
N GLU A 22 16.10 8.55 2.11
CA GLU A 22 16.20 7.68 3.29
C GLU A 22 15.69 6.26 2.99
N ILE A 23 16.25 5.29 3.71
CA ILE A 23 15.74 3.92 3.78
C ILE A 23 15.29 3.71 5.22
N HIS A 24 13.99 3.55 5.45
CA HIS A 24 13.46 3.23 6.77
C HIS A 24 13.19 1.73 6.87
N LEU A 25 13.73 1.13 7.91
CA LEU A 25 13.38 -0.22 8.32
C LEU A 25 12.67 -0.16 9.66
N HIS A 26 11.35 -0.26 9.64
CA HIS A 26 10.54 -0.26 10.85
C HIS A 26 10.46 -1.69 11.39
N HIS A 27 10.89 -1.89 12.64
CA HIS A 27 10.68 -3.15 13.34
C HIS A 27 9.27 -3.20 13.91
N PHE A 28 8.51 -4.19 13.51
CA PHE A 28 7.16 -4.47 13.99
C PHE A 28 7.21 -5.56 15.07
N GLY A 29 6.05 -6.10 15.46
CA GLY A 29 5.94 -7.11 16.51
C GLY A 29 5.33 -6.56 17.80
N GLY A 30 5.69 -7.15 18.93
CA GLY A 30 5.23 -6.71 20.25
C GLY A 30 3.70 -6.68 20.37
N ALA A 31 3.15 -5.59 20.90
CA ALA A 31 1.71 -5.45 21.09
C ALA A 31 0.92 -5.45 19.79
N MET A 32 1.49 -4.89 18.72
CA MET A 32 0.84 -4.80 17.41
C MET A 32 0.58 -6.18 16.81
N ALA A 33 1.49 -7.13 17.01
CA ALA A 33 1.40 -8.50 16.50
C ALA A 33 0.52 -9.43 17.36
N ARG A 34 0.05 -8.98 18.54
CA ARG A 34 -0.87 -9.75 19.39
C ARG A 34 -2.34 -9.60 19.00
N VAL A 35 -2.68 -8.61 18.18
CA VAL A 35 -4.03 -8.42 17.64
C VAL A 35 -4.22 -9.41 16.50
N ALA A 36 -5.30 -10.18 16.51
CA ALA A 36 -5.50 -11.21 15.49
C ALA A 36 -5.75 -10.59 14.10
N GLU A 37 -5.44 -11.38 13.07
CA GLU A 37 -5.76 -11.02 11.69
C GLU A 37 -7.29 -10.86 11.54
N GLY A 38 -7.71 -9.83 10.81
CA GLY A 38 -9.13 -9.53 10.58
C GLY A 38 -9.84 -8.74 11.69
N GLU A 39 -9.28 -8.62 12.91
CA GLU A 39 -9.87 -7.77 13.97
C GLU A 39 -9.93 -6.29 13.58
N THR A 40 -9.04 -5.86 12.70
CA THR A 40 -8.98 -4.50 12.15
C THR A 40 -8.81 -4.53 10.64
N ALA A 41 -8.97 -3.40 9.96
CA ALA A 41 -8.67 -3.28 8.54
C ALA A 41 -7.16 -3.34 8.20
N PHE A 42 -6.28 -3.41 9.20
CA PHE A 42 -4.85 -3.62 8.99
C PHE A 42 -4.50 -5.12 9.14
N ALA A 43 -4.19 -5.78 8.02
CA ALA A 43 -4.02 -7.24 7.97
C ALA A 43 -2.60 -7.74 8.27
N HIS A 44 -1.55 -7.02 7.82
CA HIS A 44 -0.18 -7.53 7.79
C HIS A 44 0.60 -7.39 9.11
N ARG A 45 0.00 -7.80 10.24
CA ARG A 45 0.56 -7.68 11.60
C ARG A 45 1.69 -8.66 11.90
N SER A 46 1.74 -9.77 11.17
CA SER A 46 2.73 -10.84 11.36
C SER A 46 4.09 -10.54 10.72
N ALA A 47 4.15 -9.56 9.79
CA ALA A 47 5.41 -9.15 9.19
C ALA A 47 6.31 -8.47 10.25
N PRO A 48 7.53 -8.97 10.50
CA PRO A 48 8.40 -8.44 11.55
C PRO A 48 9.06 -7.10 11.17
N TYR A 49 9.07 -6.77 9.88
CA TYR A 49 9.64 -5.53 9.37
C TYR A 49 8.77 -4.91 8.28
N LEU A 50 8.74 -3.59 8.24
CA LEU A 50 8.23 -2.79 7.13
C LEU A 50 9.37 -1.96 6.55
N LEU A 51 9.62 -2.11 5.25
CA LEU A 51 10.58 -1.30 4.50
C LEU A 51 9.86 -0.13 3.85
N ASN A 52 10.39 1.08 4.03
CA ASN A 52 9.96 2.27 3.31
C ASN A 52 11.17 2.94 2.64
N VAL A 53 11.02 3.27 1.35
CA VAL A 53 12.10 3.81 0.52
C VAL A 53 11.70 5.22 0.11
N LEU A 54 12.30 6.22 0.76
CA LEU A 54 11.92 7.61 0.59
C LEU A 54 12.94 8.30 -0.32
N ALA A 55 12.62 8.38 -1.61
CA ALA A 55 13.34 9.27 -2.51
C ALA A 55 12.87 10.71 -2.32
N ARG A 56 13.77 11.62 -1.97
CA ARG A 56 13.47 13.05 -1.80
C ARG A 56 14.59 13.87 -2.43
N TRP A 57 14.24 14.89 -3.18
CA TRP A 57 15.20 15.76 -3.88
C TRP A 57 14.60 17.16 -4.04
N SER A 58 15.47 18.16 -4.23
CA SER A 58 15.04 19.56 -4.34
C SER A 58 14.99 20.06 -5.78
N ASP A 59 15.97 19.67 -6.61
CA ASP A 59 16.03 20.08 -8.02
C ASP A 59 15.33 19.05 -8.92
N PRO A 60 14.26 19.44 -9.65
CA PRO A 60 13.55 18.56 -10.56
C PRO A 60 14.42 17.88 -11.62
N VAL A 61 15.60 18.41 -11.97
CA VAL A 61 16.53 17.79 -12.92
C VAL A 61 16.98 16.39 -12.48
N HIS A 62 16.99 16.13 -11.16
CA HIS A 62 17.37 14.83 -10.58
C HIS A 62 16.19 13.87 -10.37
N SER A 63 14.98 14.22 -10.82
CA SER A 63 13.77 13.43 -10.53
C SER A 63 13.89 12.00 -11.02
N GLN A 64 14.29 11.80 -12.27
CA GLN A 64 14.36 10.46 -12.86
C GLN A 64 15.36 9.58 -12.11
N THR A 65 16.55 10.10 -11.79
CA THR A 65 17.58 9.35 -11.07
C THR A 65 17.12 8.92 -9.68
N ASN A 66 16.47 9.80 -8.92
CA ASN A 66 15.99 9.48 -7.57
C ASN A 66 14.80 8.51 -7.60
N ILE A 67 13.88 8.66 -8.57
CA ILE A 67 12.77 7.73 -8.79
C ILE A 67 13.31 6.34 -9.15
N ASP A 68 14.29 6.26 -10.04
CA ASP A 68 14.88 4.99 -10.46
C ASP A 68 15.67 4.32 -9.34
N TRP A 69 16.41 5.09 -8.52
CA TRP A 69 17.05 4.57 -7.33
C TRP A 69 16.04 3.88 -6.39
N ALA A 70 14.93 4.55 -6.06
CA ALA A 70 13.93 3.98 -5.17
C ALA A 70 13.25 2.74 -5.76
N ARG A 71 12.88 2.79 -7.04
CA ARG A 71 12.25 1.66 -7.76
C ARG A 71 13.18 0.46 -7.85
N ASN A 72 14.45 0.67 -8.15
CA ASN A 72 15.41 -0.42 -8.29
C ASN A 72 15.80 -1.03 -6.93
N LEU A 73 15.90 -0.21 -5.88
CA LEU A 73 16.04 -0.69 -4.50
C LEU A 73 14.84 -1.55 -4.11
N TYR A 74 13.61 -1.05 -4.32
CA TYR A 74 12.38 -1.80 -4.04
C TYR A 74 12.35 -3.16 -4.77
N ARG A 75 12.62 -3.18 -6.08
CA ARG A 75 12.69 -4.42 -6.87
C ARG A 75 13.76 -5.39 -6.36
N SER A 76 14.91 -4.87 -5.95
CA SER A 76 15.98 -5.69 -5.38
C SER A 76 15.61 -6.29 -4.03
N MET A 77 14.70 -5.65 -3.30
CA MET A 77 14.20 -6.13 -2.02
C MET A 77 12.98 -7.06 -2.14
N THR A 78 12.33 -7.11 -3.30
CA THR A 78 11.15 -7.97 -3.56
C THR A 78 11.35 -9.43 -3.15
N PRO A 79 12.50 -10.10 -3.44
CA PRO A 79 12.68 -11.51 -3.06
C PRO A 79 12.69 -11.77 -1.55
N PHE A 80 12.94 -10.74 -0.73
CA PHE A 80 12.98 -10.84 0.73
C PHE A 80 11.65 -10.42 1.40
N GLY A 81 10.71 -9.90 0.60
CA GLY A 81 9.42 -9.39 1.08
C GLY A 81 8.31 -10.43 1.01
N THR A 82 7.22 -10.16 1.72
CA THR A 82 6.01 -10.99 1.69
C THR A 82 5.09 -10.69 0.51
N GLY A 83 5.41 -9.66 -0.29
CA GLY A 83 4.52 -9.10 -1.31
C GLY A 83 3.43 -8.17 -0.76
N ALA A 84 3.29 -8.09 0.57
CA ALA A 84 2.36 -7.17 1.23
C ALA A 84 2.73 -5.69 1.01
N ALA A 85 1.75 -4.82 1.27
CA ALA A 85 1.95 -3.38 1.25
C ALA A 85 1.41 -2.75 2.53
N TYR A 86 1.92 -1.56 2.87
CA TYR A 86 1.26 -0.69 3.83
C TYR A 86 0.56 0.44 3.07
N VAL A 87 -0.76 0.52 3.20
CA VAL A 87 -1.60 1.42 2.40
C VAL A 87 -1.15 2.89 2.46
N ASN A 88 -0.66 3.34 3.62
CA ASN A 88 -0.23 4.72 3.82
C ASN A 88 1.10 5.07 3.13
N PHE A 89 1.83 4.08 2.62
CA PHE A 89 3.07 4.29 1.86
C PHE A 89 2.90 4.04 0.36
N LEU A 90 1.69 3.70 -0.10
CA LEU A 90 1.40 3.54 -1.52
C LEU A 90 1.26 4.92 -2.19
N GLY A 91 1.92 5.05 -3.34
CA GLY A 91 1.65 6.11 -4.32
C GLY A 91 0.57 5.69 -5.32
N GLU A 92 0.74 6.10 -6.57
CA GLU A 92 -0.08 5.64 -7.71
C GLU A 92 0.43 4.28 -8.23
N GLU A 93 0.21 3.22 -7.44
CA GLU A 93 0.71 1.87 -7.73
C GLU A 93 -0.34 0.90 -8.31
N GLY A 94 -1.59 1.37 -8.49
CA GLY A 94 -2.69 0.61 -9.08
C GLY A 94 -3.43 -0.32 -8.10
N ASP A 95 -4.60 -0.78 -8.55
CA ASP A 95 -5.58 -1.51 -7.73
C ASP A 95 -5.05 -2.80 -7.12
N ASP A 96 -4.15 -3.50 -7.82
CA ASP A 96 -3.56 -4.74 -7.32
C ASP A 96 -2.71 -4.50 -6.07
N ARG A 97 -2.00 -3.37 -5.99
CA ARG A 97 -1.24 -3.02 -4.79
C ARG A 97 -2.14 -2.61 -3.63
N VAL A 98 -3.27 -1.95 -3.89
CA VAL A 98 -4.28 -1.68 -2.87
C VAL A 98 -4.85 -2.99 -2.31
N ARG A 99 -5.22 -3.94 -3.17
CA ARG A 99 -5.69 -5.26 -2.75
C ARG A 99 -4.64 -5.99 -1.91
N ALA A 100 -3.39 -5.98 -2.34
CA ALA A 100 -2.28 -6.57 -1.58
C ALA A 100 -2.07 -5.89 -0.21
N ALA A 101 -2.36 -4.59 -0.07
CA ALA A 101 -2.23 -3.87 1.20
C ALA A 101 -3.22 -4.35 2.27
N TYR A 102 -4.40 -4.81 1.87
CA TYR A 102 -5.42 -5.30 2.77
C TYR A 102 -5.43 -6.83 2.90
N GLY A 103 -4.95 -7.56 1.90
CA GLY A 103 -5.15 -9.01 1.82
C GLY A 103 -6.58 -9.36 1.43
N LYS A 104 -6.79 -10.59 0.95
CA LYS A 104 -8.05 -10.99 0.31
C LYS A 104 -9.28 -10.77 1.20
N ASP A 105 -9.30 -11.40 2.37
CA ASP A 105 -10.49 -11.45 3.22
C ASP A 105 -10.86 -10.06 3.79
N THR A 106 -9.86 -9.26 4.17
CA THR A 106 -10.10 -7.88 4.63
C THR A 106 -10.56 -6.98 3.49
N TYR A 107 -9.97 -7.12 2.29
CA TYR A 107 -10.40 -6.35 1.12
C TYR A 107 -11.86 -6.64 0.76
N GLU A 108 -12.25 -7.92 0.70
CA GLU A 108 -13.64 -8.32 0.43
C GLU A 108 -14.63 -7.74 1.46
N ARG A 109 -14.27 -7.79 2.76
CA ARG A 109 -15.08 -7.15 3.81
C ARG A 109 -15.20 -5.62 3.63
N LEU A 110 -14.12 -4.96 3.21
CA LEU A 110 -14.12 -3.52 2.96
C LEU A 110 -14.94 -3.14 1.73
N VAL A 111 -14.94 -3.95 0.67
CA VAL A 111 -15.83 -3.77 -0.48
C VAL A 111 -17.29 -3.80 -0.02
N GLN A 112 -17.70 -4.78 0.77
CA GLN A 112 -19.08 -4.87 1.29
C GLN A 112 -19.48 -3.65 2.13
N LEU A 113 -18.57 -3.18 2.99
CA LEU A 113 -18.78 -1.96 3.76
C LEU A 113 -18.89 -0.73 2.85
N LYS A 114 -18.01 -0.60 1.84
CA LYS A 114 -18.07 0.49 0.86
C LYS A 114 -19.38 0.48 0.09
N SER A 115 -19.85 -0.68 -0.36
CA SER A 115 -21.15 -0.86 -1.03
C SER A 115 -22.33 -0.40 -0.17
N THR A 116 -22.23 -0.54 1.16
CA THR A 116 -23.28 -0.14 2.09
C THR A 116 -23.25 1.36 2.40
N TYR A 117 -22.05 1.93 2.63
CA TYR A 117 -21.90 3.28 3.17
C TYR A 117 -21.50 4.34 2.12
N ASP A 118 -20.93 3.94 0.99
CA ASP A 118 -20.53 4.81 -0.12
C ASP A 118 -20.75 4.13 -1.49
N PRO A 119 -21.99 3.73 -1.83
CA PRO A 119 -22.30 2.98 -3.05
C PRO A 119 -22.00 3.76 -4.34
N SER A 120 -21.99 5.09 -4.30
CA SER A 120 -21.63 5.95 -5.44
C SER A 120 -20.13 6.19 -5.57
N ASN A 121 -19.34 5.64 -4.65
CA ASN A 121 -17.90 5.83 -4.56
C ASN A 121 -17.51 7.32 -4.57
N LEU A 122 -18.21 8.12 -3.76
CA LEU A 122 -17.98 9.56 -3.58
C LEU A 122 -16.58 9.80 -2.99
N PHE A 123 -16.19 9.01 -2.00
CA PHE A 123 -14.89 9.14 -1.33
C PHE A 123 -13.83 8.26 -1.99
N ARG A 124 -13.29 8.75 -3.11
CA ARG A 124 -12.37 8.00 -3.99
C ARG A 124 -10.97 8.59 -4.18
N ILE A 125 -10.67 9.74 -3.55
CA ILE A 125 -9.31 10.30 -3.54
C ILE A 125 -8.55 9.72 -2.35
N ASN A 126 -8.20 8.43 -2.48
CA ASN A 126 -7.46 7.62 -1.51
C ASN A 126 -6.96 6.34 -2.22
N GLN A 127 -6.31 5.43 -1.48
CA GLN A 127 -6.05 4.07 -1.96
C GLN A 127 -7.37 3.31 -2.03
N ASN A 128 -8.08 3.55 -3.14
CA ASN A 128 -9.52 3.35 -3.22
C ASN A 128 -9.91 1.88 -3.29
N ILE A 129 -11.03 1.58 -2.62
CA ILE A 129 -11.73 0.31 -2.71
C ILE A 129 -13.06 0.60 -3.39
N PRO A 130 -13.26 0.20 -4.65
CA PRO A 130 -14.54 0.38 -5.32
C PRO A 130 -15.65 -0.45 -4.66
N PRO A 131 -16.89 0.06 -4.57
CA PRO A 131 -18.04 -0.74 -4.17
C PRO A 131 -18.38 -1.78 -5.24
N ASP A 132 -19.18 -2.78 -4.87
CA ASP A 132 -19.67 -3.79 -5.80
C ASP A 132 -20.62 -3.17 -6.83
N ALA A 133 -20.43 -3.53 -8.10
CA ALA A 133 -21.21 -2.98 -9.21
C ALA A 133 -22.72 -3.30 -9.14
N SER A 134 -23.14 -4.23 -8.27
CA SER A 134 -24.54 -4.63 -8.07
C SER A 134 -25.31 -3.76 -7.08
N SER A 135 -24.65 -2.98 -6.22
CA SER A 135 -25.33 -2.21 -5.16
C SER A 135 -25.93 -0.87 -5.62
N GLY A 136 -25.81 -0.53 -6.92
CA GLY A 136 -26.27 0.75 -7.48
C GLY A 136 -27.44 0.66 -8.47
N ARG A 137 -28.11 -0.50 -8.61
CA ARG A 137 -29.22 -0.68 -9.58
C ARG A 137 -30.62 -0.50 -9.01
N ASP A 138 -30.76 -0.35 -7.70
CA ASP A 138 -32.08 -0.29 -7.05
C ASP A 138 -32.38 1.14 -6.56
N ASP A 139 -32.63 2.10 -7.48
CA ASP A 139 -33.45 3.29 -7.15
C ASP A 139 -33.80 4.25 -8.32
N VAL A 140 -33.79 3.80 -9.58
CA VAL A 140 -34.27 4.63 -10.71
C VAL A 140 -35.41 3.93 -11.45
N GLY A 141 -36.60 3.90 -10.84
CA GLY A 141 -37.78 3.46 -11.57
C GLY A 141 -39.04 3.24 -10.74
N ALA A 142 -39.71 4.31 -10.29
CA ALA A 142 -41.17 4.33 -10.12
C ALA A 142 -41.68 5.74 -9.77
N GLN A 143 -41.75 6.65 -10.75
CA GLN A 143 -42.73 7.74 -10.73
C GLN A 143 -42.88 8.37 -12.13
N SER A 144 -43.80 7.83 -12.92
CA SER A 144 -44.55 8.59 -13.93
C SER A 144 -45.75 7.74 -14.36
N GLY A 145 -46.93 8.14 -13.91
CA GLY A 145 -48.18 7.45 -14.14
C GLY A 145 -49.34 8.23 -13.55
N ARG A 146 -49.66 9.38 -14.16
CA ARG A 146 -51.00 9.97 -14.33
C ARG A 146 -50.91 11.20 -15.22
#